data_AF-A0A920TWL9-F1
#
_entry.id   AF-A0A920TWL9-F1
#
_cell.length_a   1.000
_cell.length_b   1.000
_cell.length_c   1.000
_cell.angle_alpha   90.00
_cell.angle_beta   90.00
_cell.angle_gamma   90.00
#
_symmetry.space_group_name_H-M   'P 1'
#
loop_
_entity.id
_entity.type
_entity.pdbx_description
1 polymer ?
#
loop_
_entity_poly.entity_id
_entity_poly.type
_entity_poly.pdbx_seq_one_letter_code
_entity_poly.pdbx_strand_id
1 'polypeptide(L)' 'MSDLAIIPCPSCGVKNRIRSYDPQKIPVCAKCKSKLVSEKEHNAFVKFNDNLNQFKDFPDFGARGNKK' A
#
# COMPACT_ATOMS: atom_id res chain seq x y z
N MET A 1 9.80 6.57 -4.90
CA MET A 1 8.48 7.23 -4.93
C MET A 1 7.57 6.46 -3.99
N SER A 2 7.14 7.06 -2.89
CA SER A 2 6.33 6.39 -1.86
C SER A 2 4.93 6.15 -2.39
N ASP A 3 4.48 4.91 -2.39
CA ASP A 3 3.16 4.51 -2.90
C ASP A 3 2.06 5.17 -2.07
N LEU A 4 1.28 6.06 -2.70
CA LEU A 4 0.21 6.83 -2.07
C LEU A 4 -1.09 6.01 -2.11
N ALA A 5 -1.36 5.23 -1.07
CA ALA A 5 -2.63 4.50 -0.97
C ALA A 5 -3.80 5.46 -0.73
N ILE A 6 -4.84 5.40 -1.57
CA ILE A 6 -6.08 6.20 -1.40
C ILE A 6 -7.18 5.28 -0.90
N ILE A 7 -7.61 5.46 0.35
CA ILE A 7 -8.62 4.63 1.00
C ILE A 7 -9.88 5.46 1.27
N PRO A 8 -11.04 5.11 0.70
CA PRO A 8 -12.31 5.75 1.04
C PRO A 8 -12.76 5.35 2.45
N CYS A 9 -13.25 6.31 3.22
CA CYS A 9 -13.78 6.02 4.55
C CYS A 9 -15.13 5.32 4.47
N PRO A 10 -15.32 4.15 5.12
CA PRO A 10 -16.60 3.45 5.11
C PRO A 10 -17.70 4.21 5.86
N SER A 11 -17.33 5.08 6.81
CA SER A 11 -18.30 5.84 7.62
C SER A 11 -18.72 7.17 7.00
N CYS A 12 -17.82 7.86 6.30
CA CYS A 12 -18.08 9.22 5.80
C CYS A 12 -17.85 9.41 4.30
N GLY A 13 -17.37 8.39 3.58
CA GLY A 13 -17.12 8.43 2.13
C GLY A 13 -15.91 9.27 1.69
N VAL A 14 -15.24 9.97 2.61
CA VAL A 14 -14.08 10.81 2.28
C VAL A 14 -12.91 9.93 1.84
N LYS A 15 -12.30 10.28 0.70
CA LYS A 15 -11.07 9.64 0.20
C LYS A 15 -9.87 10.14 1.02
N ASN A 16 -9.29 9.28 1.85
CA ASN A 16 -8.11 9.61 2.64
C ASN A 16 -6.85 9.13 1.89
N ARG A 17 -5.88 10.03 1.72
CA ARG A 17 -4.58 9.69 1.12
C ARG A 17 -3.60 9.33 2.24
N ILE A 18 -3.16 8.08 2.29
CA ILE A 18 -2.18 7.60 3.26
C ILE A 18 -0.79 7.78 2.67
N ARG A 19 0.00 8.69 3.27
CA ARG A 19 1.37 9.03 2.80
C ARG A 19 2.44 8.06 3.28
N SER A 20 2.23 7.49 4.46
CA SER A 20 3.11 6.50 5.07
C SER A 20 2.23 5.44 5.70
N TYR A 21 2.37 4.21 5.24
CA TYR A 21 1.68 3.07 5.83
C TYR A 21 2.58 2.46 6.89
N ASP A 22 2.23 2.65 8.16
CA ASP A 22 2.92 2.01 9.28
C ASP A 22 2.27 0.64 9.53
N PRO A 23 3.03 -0.47 9.47
CA PRO A 23 2.48 -1.81 9.71
C PRO A 23 1.95 -1.98 11.14
N GLN A 24 2.37 -1.13 12.08
CA GLN A 24 1.93 -1.15 13.48
C GLN A 24 0.70 -0.28 13.76
N LYS A 25 0.27 0.58 12.82
CA LYS A 25 -0.81 1.55 13.05
C LYS A 25 -1.88 1.46 11.97
N ILE A 26 -3.12 1.29 12.42
CA ILE A 26 -4.29 1.29 11.52
C ILE A 26 -4.56 2.74 11.09
N PRO A 27 -4.64 3.03 9.78
CA PRO A 27 -4.95 4.37 9.30
C PRO A 27 -6.37 4.79 9.73
N VAL A 28 -6.51 6.03 10.18
CA VAL A 28 -7.78 6.63 10.61
C VAL A 28 -8.20 7.73 9.65
N CYS A 29 -9.51 7.92 9.50
CA CYS A 29 -10.04 8.98 8.66
C CYS A 29 -9.76 10.35 9.30
N ALA A 30 -9.27 11.31 8.51
CA ALA A 30 -8.99 12.66 9.00
C ALA A 30 -10.26 13.43 9.44
N LYS A 31 -11.42 13.09 8.88
CA LYS A 31 -12.70 13.78 9.15
C LYS A 31 -13.45 13.20 10.34
N CYS A 32 -13.68 11.89 10.36
CA CYS A 32 -14.50 11.23 11.40
C CYS A 32 -13.69 10.40 12.39
N LYS A 33 -12.36 10.31 12.23
CA LYS A 33 -11.45 9.53 13.08
C LYS A 33 -11.79 8.02 13.16
N SER A 34 -12.68 7.52 12.31
CA SER A 34 -12.98 6.10 12.23
C SER A 34 -11.83 5.34 11.55
N LYS A 35 -11.63 4.08 11.93
CA LYS A 35 -10.64 3.19 11.32
C LYS A 35 -11.00 3.00 9.84
N LEU A 36 -10.03 3.21 8.95
CA LEU A 36 -10.24 3.15 7.50
C LEU A 36 -10.29 1.73 6.95
N VAL A 37 -9.62 0.81 7.64
CA VAL A 37 -9.51 -0.61 7.28
C VAL A 37 -9.77 -1.47 8.49
N SER A 38 -10.29 -2.67 8.26
CA SER A 38 -10.41 -3.70 9.30
C SER A 38 -9.03 -4.29 9.62
N GLU A 39 -8.86 -4.87 10.81
CA GLU A 39 -7.61 -5.54 11.21
C GLU A 39 -7.20 -6.67 10.25
N LYS A 40 -8.19 -7.36 9.66
CA LYS A 40 -7.95 -8.41 8.66
C LYS A 40 -7.35 -7.85 7.36
N GLU A 41 -7.87 -6.71 6.91
CA GLU A 41 -7.39 -6.04 5.70
C GLU A 41 -6.01 -5.44 5.95
N HIS A 42 -5.79 -4.80 7.12
CA HIS A 42 -4.50 -4.28 7.54
C HIS A 42 -3.40 -5.35 7.49
N ASN A 43 -3.67 -6.53 8.04
CA ASN A 43 -2.73 -7.66 8.02
C ASN A 43 -2.48 -8.21 6.61
N ALA A 44 -3.49 -8.21 5.73
CA ALA A 44 -3.31 -8.59 4.34
C ALA A 44 -2.38 -7.58 3.62
N PHE A 45 -2.62 -6.28 3.79
CA PHE A 45 -1.80 -5.23 3.18
C PHE A 45 -0.33 -5.27 3.65
N VAL A 46 -0.07 -5.53 4.94
CA VAL A 46 1.30 -5.70 5.45
C VAL A 46 2.02 -6.84 4.72
N LYS A 47 1.37 -8.02 4.63
CA LYS A 47 1.94 -9.19 3.93
C LYS A 47 2.19 -8.93 2.45
N PHE A 48 1.28 -8.22 1.77
CA PHE A 48 1.45 -7.85 0.37
C PHE A 48 2.66 -6.91 0.18
N ASN A 49 2.81 -5.90 1.04
CA ASN A 49 3.91 -4.95 0.95
C ASN A 49 5.28 -5.61 1.24
N ASP A 50 5.33 -6.51 2.22
CA ASP A 50 6.56 -7.27 2.51
C ASP A 50 6.97 -8.16 1.34
N ASN A 51 6.01 -8.82 0.69
CA ASN A 51 6.29 -9.65 -0.47
C ASN A 51 6.79 -8.86 -1.68
N LEU A 52 6.24 -7.66 -1.95
CA LEU A 52 6.71 -6.79 -3.04
C LEU A 52 8.17 -6.34 -2.87
N ASN A 53 8.61 -6.13 -1.63
CA ASN A 53 10.01 -5.75 -1.38
C ASN A 53 10.98 -6.90 -1.69
N GLN A 54 10.54 -8.16 -1.57
CA GLN A 54 11.37 -9.33 -1.92
C GLN A 54 11.71 -9.41 -3.41
N PHE A 55 10.87 -8.85 -4.29
CA PHE A 55 11.09 -8.88 -5.74
C PHE A 55 11.89 -7.70 -6.28
N LYS A 56 12.20 -6.68 -5.46
CA LYS A 56 12.95 -5.50 -5.92
C LYS A 56 14.43 -5.80 -6.20
N ASP A 57 14.99 -6.83 -5.58
CA ASP A 57 16.39 -7.21 -5.74
C ASP A 57 16.64 -8.17 -6.92
N PHE A 58 15.61 -8.47 -7.72
CA PHE A 58 15.83 -9.27 -8.92
C PHE A 58 16.49 -8.39 -9.99
N PRO A 59 17.72 -8.70 -10.43
CA PRO A 59 18.36 -7.96 -11.51
C PRO A 59 17.49 -8.05 -12.77
N ASP A 60 17.21 -6.90 -13.38
CA ASP A 60 16.48 -6.79 -14.64
C ASP A 60 17.32 -7.42 -15.75
N PHE A 61 17.16 -8.72 -15.98
CA PHE A 61 17.74 -9.41 -17.13
C PHE A 61 16.92 -9.04 -18.38
N GLY A 62 17.03 -7.77 -18.78
CA GLY A 62 16.54 -7.28 -20.05
C GLY A 62 17.35 -7.92 -21.18
N ALA A 63 16.95 -9.10 -21.64
CA ALA A 63 17.36 -9.65 -22.92
C ALA A 63 16.79 -8.75 -24.03
N ARG A 64 17.40 -7.58 -24.24
CA ARG A 64 17.19 -6.77 -25.43
C ARG A 64 17.83 -7.55 -26.57
N GLY A 65 17.04 -8.41 -27.21
CA GLY A 65 17.46 -9.12 -28.41
C GLY A 65 18.01 -8.11 -29.40
N ASN A 66 19.34 -8.14 -29.58
CA ASN A 66 20.03 -7.32 -30.56
C ASN A 66 19.64 -7.89 -31.94
N LYS A 67 18.57 -7.36 -32.53
CA LYS A 67 18.27 -7.60 -33.94
C LYS A 67 19.31 -6.83 -34.75
N LYS A 68 20.37 -7.53 -35.16
CA LYS A 68 21.19 -7.17 -36.31
C LYS A 68 21.31 -8.36 -37.23
#